data_AF-A0A3N5FFK7-F1
#
_entry.id   AF-A0A3N5FFK7-F1
#
_cell.length_a   1.000
_cell.length_b   1.000
_cell.length_c   1.000
_cell.angle_alpha   90.00
_cell.angle_beta   90.00
_cell.angle_gamma   90.00
#
_symmetry.space_group_name_H-M   'P 1'
#
loop_
_entity.id
_entity.type
_entity.pdbx_description
1 polymer ?
#
loop_
_entity_poly.entity_id
_entity_poly.type
_entity_poly.pdbx_seq_one_letter_code
_entity_poly.pdbx_strand_id
1 'polypeptide(L)'
;MLRLRESREVQIESAKLEILPTGPLRWGRDEYDNSFVIATFDDPARQLTISSEVVIRHNDASPLDFMVEDYAVNYPFRLERHTELALAPFLASPESPTDTEALRSWLQGFWNAGEPIQTYALLWRICTGINRTLSYQRREEPGVQSASETLSRRSGSCRDFARLFMDAARYLGVPARF
;
A
#
# COMPACT_ATOMS: atom_id res chain seq x y z
N MET A 1 13.36 -2.01 2.77
CA MET A 1 13.30 -0.53 2.86
C MET A 1 14.54 -0.08 3.63
N LEU A 2 15.40 0.77 3.05
CA LEU A 2 16.70 1.15 3.64
C LEU A 2 16.74 2.59 4.18
N ARG A 3 15.75 3.41 3.83
CA ARG A 3 15.53 4.74 4.37
C ARG A 3 14.03 5.04 4.27
N LEU A 4 13.44 5.54 5.35
CA LEU A 4 12.04 5.94 5.36
C LEU A 4 11.86 7.26 4.60
N ARG A 5 10.65 7.49 4.12
CA ARG A 5 10.24 8.81 3.63
C ARG A 5 9.90 9.67 4.84
N GLU A 6 10.47 10.86 4.90
CA GLU A 6 10.17 11.81 5.97
C GLU A 6 8.88 12.57 5.67
N SER A 7 8.15 12.88 6.73
CA SER A 7 6.97 13.73 6.71
C SER A 7 6.96 14.59 7.98
N ARG A 8 5.88 15.33 8.22
CA ARG A 8 5.70 16.04 9.49
C ARG A 8 5.55 15.06 10.66
N GLU A 9 4.91 13.93 10.40
CA GLU A 9 4.59 12.87 11.35
C GLU A 9 5.78 11.94 11.60
N VAL A 10 6.64 11.73 10.59
CA VAL A 10 7.82 10.86 10.70
C VAL A 10 9.09 11.63 10.34
N GLN A 11 9.96 11.85 11.32
CA GLN A 11 11.25 12.49 11.12
C GLN A 11 12.38 11.49 11.33
N ILE A 12 13.42 11.53 10.50
CA ILE A 12 14.61 10.70 10.71
C ILE A 12 15.55 11.47 11.64
N GLU A 13 15.80 10.93 12.82
CA GLU A 13 16.78 11.49 13.76
C GLU A 13 18.20 11.07 13.39
N SER A 14 18.37 9.82 12.96
CA SER A 14 19.63 9.31 12.42
C SER A 14 19.39 8.17 11.43
N ALA A 15 20.30 8.03 10.46
CA ALA A 15 20.30 6.92 9.52
C ALA A 15 21.73 6.50 9.21
N LYS A 16 21.98 5.20 9.26
CA LYS A 16 23.26 4.56 8.96
C LYS A 16 23.04 3.45 7.94
N LEU A 17 23.83 3.46 6.88
CA LEU A 17 23.83 2.43 5.85
C LEU A 17 25.25 1.92 5.68
N GLU A 18 25.45 0.63 5.92
CA GLU A 18 26.71 -0.06 5.71
C GLU A 18 26.53 -1.12 4.63
N ILE A 19 27.41 -1.09 3.63
CA ILE A 19 27.41 -2.03 2.51
C ILE A 19 28.81 -2.65 2.40
N LEU A 20 28.86 -3.98 2.42
CA LEU A 20 30.08 -4.77 2.29
C LEU A 20 29.93 -5.78 1.13
N PRO A 21 30.90 -5.88 0.20
CA PRO A 21 32.14 -5.10 0.12
C PRO A 21 31.88 -3.60 -0.10
N THR A 22 32.83 -2.74 0.27
CA THR A 22 32.71 -1.30 0.06
C THR A 22 32.88 -0.96 -1.42
N GLY A 23 32.03 -0.10 -1.94
CA GLY A 23 32.10 0.40 -3.31
C GLY A 23 31.52 1.80 -3.44
N PRO A 24 31.69 2.48 -4.59
CA PRO A 24 31.09 3.78 -4.84
C PRO A 24 29.56 3.73 -4.70
N LEU A 25 29.02 4.67 -3.94
CA LEU A 25 27.57 4.84 -3.74
C LEU A 25 27.08 6.06 -4.51
N ARG A 26 26.03 5.88 -5.31
CA ARG A 26 25.33 6.96 -6.03
C ARG A 26 23.92 7.09 -5.50
N TRP A 27 23.67 8.17 -4.77
CA TRP A 27 22.34 8.49 -4.24
C TRP A 27 21.47 9.16 -5.30
N GLY A 28 20.19 8.86 -5.28
CA GLY A 28 19.19 9.42 -6.18
C GLY A 28 17.81 9.50 -5.55
N ARG A 29 16.90 10.13 -6.29
CA ARG A 29 15.46 10.20 -6.00
C ARG A 29 14.69 9.82 -7.26
N ASP A 30 13.64 9.03 -7.09
CA ASP A 30 12.71 8.71 -8.19
C ASP A 30 11.66 9.81 -8.39
N GLU A 31 10.80 9.66 -9.39
CA GLU A 31 9.71 10.60 -9.70
C GLU A 31 8.68 10.76 -8.57
N TYR A 32 8.67 9.85 -7.58
CA TYR A 32 7.82 9.90 -6.39
C TYR A 32 8.53 10.47 -5.17
N ASP A 33 9.76 10.97 -5.34
CA ASP A 33 10.65 11.50 -4.30
C ASP A 33 11.13 10.42 -3.30
N ASN A 34 11.11 9.14 -3.68
CA ASN A 34 11.69 8.08 -2.87
C ASN A 34 13.22 8.10 -3.01
N SER A 35 13.93 8.01 -1.89
CA SER A 35 15.39 7.91 -1.90
C SER A 35 15.85 6.50 -2.26
N PHE A 36 16.78 6.41 -3.21
CA PHE A 36 17.49 5.17 -3.54
C PHE A 36 19.00 5.39 -3.59
N VAL A 37 19.75 4.30 -3.56
CA VAL A 37 21.20 4.29 -3.70
C VAL A 37 21.62 3.14 -4.61
N ILE A 38 22.52 3.43 -5.54
CA ILE A 38 23.17 2.44 -6.39
C ILE A 38 24.58 2.22 -5.86
N ALA A 39 24.89 0.99 -5.47
CA ALA A 39 26.25 0.56 -5.13
C ALA A 39 26.83 -0.24 -6.29
N THR A 40 28.04 0.10 -6.73
CA THR A 40 28.76 -0.62 -7.79
C THR A 40 29.97 -1.32 -7.18
N PHE A 41 30.21 -2.57 -7.55
CA PHE A 41 31.31 -3.39 -7.05
C PHE A 41 32.05 -3.99 -8.25
N ASP A 42 33.37 -3.77 -8.30
CA ASP A 42 34.21 -4.27 -9.39
C ASP A 42 34.94 -5.57 -9.00
N ASP A 43 35.14 -5.78 -7.70
CA ASP A 43 35.85 -6.96 -7.18
C ASP A 43 34.89 -8.12 -6.85
N PRO A 44 35.28 -9.38 -7.13
CA PRO A 44 34.50 -10.53 -6.75
C PRO A 44 34.44 -10.69 -5.22
N ALA A 45 33.23 -10.85 -4.67
CA ALA A 45 33.01 -11.13 -3.26
C ALA A 45 32.18 -12.41 -3.08
N ARG A 46 32.44 -13.13 -1.98
CA ARG A 46 31.66 -14.34 -1.63
C ARG A 46 30.36 -14.01 -0.90
N GLN A 47 30.21 -12.77 -0.44
CA GLN A 47 29.07 -12.30 0.34
C GLN A 47 28.84 -10.81 0.10
N LEU A 48 27.56 -10.43 -0.05
CA LEU A 48 27.08 -9.06 -0.02
C LEU A 48 26.29 -8.87 1.27
N THR A 49 26.65 -7.86 2.06
CA THR A 49 25.92 -7.48 3.27
C THR A 49 25.46 -6.04 3.14
N ILE A 50 24.17 -5.81 3.40
CA ILE A 50 23.57 -4.47 3.43
C ILE A 50 22.91 -4.34 4.80
N SER A 51 23.45 -3.48 5.64
CA SER A 51 22.92 -3.18 6.98
C SER A 51 22.41 -1.74 7.00
N SER A 52 21.18 -1.56 7.45
CA SER A 52 20.54 -0.25 7.57
C SER A 52 19.96 -0.11 8.97
N GLU A 53 20.36 0.96 9.64
CA GLU A 53 19.85 1.35 10.96
C GLU A 53 19.28 2.76 10.83
N VAL A 54 18.04 2.95 11.28
CA VAL A 54 17.36 4.25 11.21
C VAL A 54 16.66 4.49 12.54
N VAL A 55 16.97 5.62 13.18
CA VAL A 55 16.22 6.11 14.33
C VAL A 55 15.23 7.13 13.83
N ILE A 56 13.94 6.89 14.09
CA ILE A 56 12.86 7.79 13.71
C ILE A 56 12.16 8.35 14.93
N ARG A 57 11.72 9.59 14.79
CA ARG A 57 10.72 10.20 15.66
C ARG A 57 9.36 10.12 14.99
N HIS A 58 8.42 9.49 15.67
CA HIS A 58 7.02 9.41 15.27
C HIS A 58 6.21 10.42 16.11
N ASN A 59 5.73 11.48 15.48
CA ASN A 59 5.01 12.59 16.12
C ASN A 59 3.48 12.41 16.08
N ASP A 60 2.97 11.29 15.57
CA ASP A 60 1.54 11.04 15.46
C ASP A 60 1.00 10.36 16.73
N ALA A 61 0.21 11.10 17.50
CA ALA A 61 -0.42 10.64 18.72
C ALA A 61 -1.77 9.92 18.46
N SER A 62 -2.39 10.11 17.28
CA SER A 62 -3.68 9.52 16.95
C SER A 62 -3.87 9.39 15.43
N PRO A 63 -3.35 8.32 14.80
CA PRO A 63 -3.35 8.15 13.34
C PRO A 63 -4.74 7.99 12.71
N LEU A 64 -5.78 7.85 13.54
CA LEU A 64 -7.17 7.74 13.12
C LEU A 64 -7.99 9.01 13.42
N ASP A 65 -7.35 10.05 13.96
CA ASP A 65 -7.98 11.37 14.18
C ASP A 65 -7.70 12.27 12.97
N PHE A 66 -8.45 12.03 11.89
CA PHE A 66 -8.38 12.80 10.66
C PHE A 66 -9.76 13.29 10.23
N MET A 67 -9.78 14.46 9.58
CA MET A 67 -10.99 14.98 8.97
C MET A 67 -11.19 14.35 7.59
N VAL A 68 -12.43 13.93 7.31
CA VAL A 68 -12.86 13.52 5.98
C VAL A 68 -13.65 14.68 5.40
N GLU A 69 -13.36 15.06 4.15
CA GLU A 69 -14.11 16.07 3.42
C GLU A 69 -15.61 15.72 3.39
N ASP A 70 -16.48 16.72 3.55
CA ASP A 70 -17.94 16.53 3.69
C ASP A 70 -18.53 15.66 2.57
N TYR A 71 -18.05 15.84 1.33
CA TYR A 71 -18.52 15.09 0.18
C TYR A 71 -18.19 13.58 0.27
N ALA A 72 -17.14 13.19 1.00
CA ALA A 72 -16.63 11.83 1.11
C ALA A 72 -16.99 11.13 2.43
N VAL A 73 -17.68 11.81 3.35
CA VAL A 73 -18.08 11.22 4.66
C VAL A 73 -18.93 9.96 4.46
N ASN A 74 -19.90 9.99 3.55
CA ASN A 74 -20.82 8.89 3.27
C ASN A 74 -20.58 8.29 1.89
N TYR A 75 -20.64 6.97 1.81
CA TYR A 75 -20.55 6.21 0.56
C TYR A 75 -21.96 5.89 0.02
N PRO A 76 -22.19 5.98 -1.30
CA PRO A 76 -21.26 6.40 -2.35
C PRO A 76 -21.10 7.92 -2.44
N PHE A 77 -19.89 8.37 -2.80
CA PHE A 77 -19.58 9.77 -3.09
C PHE A 77 -19.02 9.95 -4.51
N ARG A 78 -18.84 11.21 -4.94
CA ARG A 78 -18.19 11.55 -6.21
C ARG A 78 -17.06 12.53 -5.97
N LEU A 79 -15.91 12.27 -6.57
CA LEU A 79 -14.80 13.21 -6.63
C LEU A 79 -15.15 14.35 -7.58
N GLU A 80 -14.64 15.55 -7.29
CA GLU A 80 -14.66 16.63 -8.26
C GLU A 80 -13.78 16.29 -9.46
N ARG A 81 -14.18 16.72 -10.66
CA ARG A 81 -13.49 16.36 -11.92
C ARG A 81 -11.99 16.65 -11.90
N HIS A 82 -11.58 17.77 -11.31
CA HIS A 82 -10.17 18.15 -11.24
C HIS A 82 -9.38 17.21 -10.31
N THR A 83 -9.99 16.79 -9.20
CA THR A 83 -9.42 15.83 -8.25
C THR A 83 -9.37 14.43 -8.87
N GLU A 84 -10.43 14.01 -9.56
CA GLU A 84 -10.47 12.74 -10.28
C GLU A 84 -9.33 12.63 -11.31
N LEU A 85 -9.08 13.70 -12.09
CA LEU A 85 -7.96 13.73 -13.04
C LEU A 85 -6.60 13.62 -12.34
N ALA A 86 -6.40 14.34 -11.23
CA ALA A 86 -5.17 14.28 -10.46
C ALA A 86 -4.95 12.91 -9.79
N LEU A 87 -6.04 12.22 -9.44
CA LEU A 87 -6.02 10.93 -8.76
C LEU A 87 -6.24 9.73 -9.69
N ALA A 88 -6.34 9.95 -11.00
CA ALA A 88 -6.57 8.89 -11.99
C ALA A 88 -5.60 7.69 -11.84
N PRO A 89 -4.29 7.89 -11.58
CA PRO A 89 -3.37 6.76 -11.35
C PRO A 89 -3.73 5.90 -10.12
N PHE A 90 -4.41 6.48 -9.14
CA PHE A 90 -4.82 5.81 -7.89
C PHE A 90 -6.24 5.26 -7.93
N LEU A 91 -6.97 5.50 -9.02
CA LEU A 91 -8.33 5.01 -9.28
C LEU A 91 -8.36 3.83 -10.26
N ALA A 92 -7.21 3.46 -10.85
CA ALA A 92 -7.15 2.46 -11.90
C ALA A 92 -7.76 1.11 -11.48
N SER A 93 -8.64 0.59 -12.35
CA SER A 93 -9.37 -0.67 -12.14
C SER A 93 -8.45 -1.90 -12.08
N PRO A 94 -8.94 -3.04 -11.53
CA PRO A 94 -8.20 -4.30 -11.48
C PRO A 94 -7.67 -4.73 -12.86
N GLU A 95 -6.54 -5.43 -12.86
CA GLU A 95 -5.76 -5.77 -14.07
C GLU A 95 -6.51 -6.71 -15.04
N SER A 96 -7.57 -7.40 -14.59
CA SER A 96 -8.31 -8.36 -15.40
C SER A 96 -9.82 -8.39 -15.13
N PRO A 97 -10.65 -8.84 -16.09
CA PRO A 97 -12.07 -9.12 -15.87
C PRO A 97 -12.31 -10.15 -14.75
N THR A 98 -11.41 -11.13 -14.61
CA THR A 98 -11.47 -12.15 -13.57
C THR A 98 -11.30 -11.55 -12.17
N ASP A 99 -10.36 -10.63 -12.00
CA ASP A 99 -10.18 -9.90 -10.74
C ASP A 99 -11.39 -9.02 -10.43
N THR A 100 -11.93 -8.35 -11.44
CA THR A 100 -13.10 -7.49 -11.31
C THR A 100 -14.31 -8.29 -10.80
N GLU A 101 -14.56 -9.47 -11.36
CA GLU A 101 -15.68 -10.32 -10.94
C GLU A 101 -15.46 -10.92 -9.54
N ALA A 102 -14.24 -11.37 -9.24
CA ALA A 102 -13.89 -11.88 -7.92
C ALA A 102 -14.09 -10.81 -6.83
N LEU A 103 -13.65 -9.58 -7.09
CA LEU A 103 -13.84 -8.43 -6.19
C LEU A 103 -15.31 -8.09 -6.03
N ARG A 104 -16.07 -8.02 -7.12
CA ARG A 104 -17.51 -7.76 -7.09
C ARG A 104 -18.24 -8.75 -6.19
N SER A 105 -18.01 -10.05 -6.42
CA SER A 105 -18.66 -11.11 -5.64
C SER A 105 -18.26 -11.06 -4.16
N TRP A 106 -16.98 -10.83 -3.88
CA TRP A 106 -16.49 -10.73 -2.51
C TRP A 106 -17.02 -9.48 -1.79
N LEU A 107 -17.13 -8.34 -2.47
CA LEU A 107 -17.61 -7.07 -1.91
C LEU A 107 -19.10 -7.09 -1.52
N GLN A 108 -19.91 -7.93 -2.15
CA GLN A 108 -21.31 -8.14 -1.74
C GLN A 108 -21.43 -8.63 -0.29
N GLY A 109 -20.39 -9.26 0.27
CA GLY A 109 -20.34 -9.64 1.68
C GLY A 109 -20.13 -8.47 2.64
N PHE A 110 -19.76 -7.29 2.15
CA PHE A 110 -19.41 -6.13 2.98
C PHE A 110 -20.34 -4.95 2.79
N TRP A 111 -20.90 -4.73 1.60
CA TRP A 111 -21.79 -3.62 1.32
C TRP A 111 -22.76 -3.95 0.18
N ASN A 112 -24.01 -3.54 0.35
CA ASN A 112 -25.05 -3.68 -0.65
C ASN A 112 -25.41 -2.31 -1.24
N ALA A 113 -25.73 -2.29 -2.54
CA ALA A 113 -26.14 -1.06 -3.21
C ALA A 113 -27.38 -0.44 -2.51
N GLY A 114 -27.24 0.82 -2.09
CA GLY A 114 -28.27 1.55 -1.36
C GLY A 114 -28.16 1.49 0.17
N GLU A 115 -27.24 0.69 0.73
CA GLU A 115 -26.93 0.73 2.16
C GLU A 115 -26.20 2.05 2.51
N PRO A 116 -26.76 2.91 3.38
CA PRO A 116 -26.07 4.09 3.85
C PRO A 116 -24.93 3.68 4.78
N ILE A 117 -23.70 4.09 4.46
CA ILE A 117 -22.53 3.78 5.27
C ILE A 117 -21.52 4.93 5.18
N GLN A 118 -20.84 5.22 6.28
CA GLN A 118 -19.69 6.11 6.23
C GLN A 118 -18.55 5.46 5.44
N THR A 119 -17.84 6.22 4.62
CA THR A 119 -16.73 5.70 3.79
C THR A 119 -15.67 5.02 4.65
N TYR A 120 -15.29 5.63 5.77
CA TYR A 120 -14.36 5.02 6.73
C TYR A 120 -14.88 3.68 7.26
N ALA A 121 -16.16 3.60 7.65
CA ALA A 121 -16.75 2.37 8.17
C ALA A 121 -16.76 1.25 7.12
N LEU A 122 -16.99 1.58 5.84
CA LEU A 122 -16.89 0.61 4.74
C LEU A 122 -15.46 0.08 4.58
N LEU A 123 -14.48 0.98 4.50
CA LEU A 123 -13.06 0.60 4.40
C LEU A 123 -12.61 -0.23 5.61
N TRP A 124 -13.01 0.17 6.82
CA TRP A 124 -12.73 -0.60 8.03
C TRP A 124 -13.36 -1.99 7.99
N ARG A 125 -14.59 -2.12 7.49
CA ARG A 125 -15.29 -3.40 7.34
C ARG A 125 -14.56 -4.33 6.36
N ILE A 126 -14.07 -3.80 5.24
CA ILE A 126 -13.25 -4.54 4.26
C ILE A 126 -11.91 -4.98 4.88
N CYS A 127 -11.19 -4.06 5.53
CA CYS A 127 -9.92 -4.34 6.19
C CYS A 127 -10.07 -5.45 7.26
N THR A 128 -11.12 -5.33 8.07
CA THR A 128 -11.47 -6.35 9.08
C THR A 128 -11.87 -7.68 8.41
N GLY A 129 -12.57 -7.63 7.29
CA GLY A 129 -12.92 -8.79 6.48
C GLY A 129 -11.69 -9.57 6.02
N ILE A 130 -10.71 -8.88 5.45
CA ILE A 130 -9.42 -9.46 5.05
C ILE A 130 -8.76 -10.15 6.25
N ASN A 131 -8.62 -9.43 7.37
CA ASN A 131 -7.97 -9.94 8.58
C ASN A 131 -8.66 -11.17 9.16
N ARG A 132 -9.99 -11.21 9.14
CA ARG A 132 -10.76 -12.31 9.76
C ARG A 132 -10.94 -13.52 8.85
N THR A 133 -10.92 -13.34 7.53
CA THR A 133 -11.32 -14.40 6.59
C THR A 133 -10.16 -15.03 5.82
N LEU A 134 -8.99 -14.37 5.79
CA LEU A 134 -7.80 -14.82 5.08
C LEU A 134 -6.68 -15.19 6.04
N SER A 135 -5.94 -16.24 5.71
CA SER A 135 -4.82 -16.74 6.52
C SER A 135 -3.51 -16.08 6.10
N TYR A 136 -2.77 -15.53 7.07
CA TYR A 136 -1.47 -14.95 6.77
C TYR A 136 -0.45 -16.04 6.42
N GLN A 137 0.27 -15.86 5.31
CA GLN A 137 1.36 -16.72 4.88
C GLN A 137 2.58 -15.86 4.53
N ARG A 138 3.69 -16.08 5.23
CA ARG A 138 4.97 -15.47 4.83
C ARG A 138 5.45 -16.14 3.55
N ARG A 139 5.83 -15.32 2.56
CA ARG A 139 6.26 -15.75 1.24
C ARG A 139 7.51 -14.96 0.86
N GLU A 140 8.52 -15.64 0.35
CA GLU A 140 9.78 -15.04 -0.10
C GLU A 140 9.81 -14.86 -1.64
N GLU A 141 8.82 -15.40 -2.37
CA GLU A 141 8.79 -15.28 -3.83
C GLU A 141 8.62 -13.82 -4.27
N PRO A 142 9.16 -13.40 -5.42
CA PRO A 142 8.87 -12.08 -5.99
C PRO A 142 7.41 -11.98 -6.46
N GLY A 143 6.89 -10.75 -6.55
CA GLY A 143 5.54 -10.45 -7.04
C GLY A 143 4.50 -10.28 -5.94
N VAL A 144 3.29 -9.90 -6.35
CA VAL A 144 2.12 -9.73 -5.49
C VAL A 144 0.98 -10.53 -6.09
N GLN A 145 0.26 -11.28 -5.27
CA GLN A 145 -0.92 -12.03 -5.73
C GLN A 145 -1.97 -11.06 -6.28
N SER A 146 -2.68 -11.48 -7.34
CA SER A 146 -3.87 -10.75 -7.79
C SER A 146 -4.99 -10.84 -6.75
N ALA A 147 -6.02 -10.01 -6.89
CA ALA A 147 -7.20 -10.09 -6.03
C ALA A 147 -7.88 -11.46 -6.16
N SER A 148 -8.06 -11.97 -7.38
CA SER A 148 -8.64 -13.29 -7.61
C SER A 148 -7.80 -14.43 -7.03
N GLU A 149 -6.46 -14.37 -7.14
CA GLU A 149 -5.57 -15.37 -6.53
C GLU A 149 -5.69 -15.35 -5.01
N THR A 150 -5.59 -14.17 -4.40
CA THR A 150 -5.64 -14.00 -2.93
C THR A 150 -6.95 -14.53 -2.36
N LEU A 151 -8.08 -14.20 -3.01
CA LEU A 151 -9.41 -14.65 -2.61
C LEU A 151 -9.60 -16.16 -2.80
N SER A 152 -9.10 -16.72 -3.91
CA SER A 152 -9.15 -18.16 -4.19
C SER A 152 -8.34 -18.97 -3.18
N ARG A 153 -7.11 -18.54 -2.90
CA ARG A 153 -6.19 -19.21 -1.97
C ARG A 153 -6.57 -19.01 -0.50
N ARG A 154 -7.43 -18.03 -0.22
CA ARG A 154 -7.80 -17.58 1.13
C ARG A 154 -6.59 -17.30 2.03
N SER A 155 -5.46 -16.93 1.42
CA SER A 155 -4.20 -16.76 2.11
C SER A 155 -3.24 -15.87 1.33
N GLY A 156 -2.36 -15.18 2.06
CA GLY A 156 -1.43 -14.25 1.46
C GLY A 156 -0.50 -13.61 2.48
N SER A 157 0.51 -12.92 1.94
CA SER A 157 1.44 -12.09 2.70
C SER A 157 0.88 -10.68 2.88
N CYS A 158 1.57 -9.83 3.64
CA CYS A 158 1.14 -8.44 3.89
C CYS A 158 0.92 -7.65 2.59
N ARG A 159 1.78 -7.83 1.58
CA ARG A 159 1.65 -7.18 0.27
C ARG A 159 0.45 -7.68 -0.53
N ASP A 160 0.07 -8.95 -0.38
CA ASP A 160 -1.09 -9.54 -1.06
C ASP A 160 -2.39 -8.97 -0.47
N PHE A 161 -2.43 -8.85 0.86
CA PHE A 161 -3.57 -8.25 1.57
C PHE A 161 -3.71 -6.75 1.30
N ALA A 162 -2.59 -6.02 1.27
CA ALA A 162 -2.58 -4.61 0.88
C ALA A 162 -3.09 -4.43 -0.55
N ARG A 163 -2.65 -5.27 -1.49
CA ARG A 163 -3.12 -5.26 -2.88
C ARG A 163 -4.63 -5.53 -2.98
N LEU A 164 -5.13 -6.56 -2.30
CA LEU A 164 -6.56 -6.87 -2.27
C LEU A 164 -7.39 -5.70 -1.71
N PHE A 165 -6.94 -5.08 -0.62
CA PHE A 165 -7.62 -3.92 -0.03
C PHE A 165 -7.66 -2.73 -0.99
N MET A 166 -6.53 -2.41 -1.64
CA MET A 166 -6.49 -1.32 -2.62
C MET A 166 -7.37 -1.59 -3.83
N ASP A 167 -7.34 -2.80 -4.39
CA ASP A 167 -8.16 -3.12 -5.56
C ASP A 167 -9.66 -3.07 -5.21
N ALA A 168 -10.04 -3.46 -3.99
CA ALA A 168 -11.38 -3.28 -3.47
C ALA A 168 -11.77 -1.79 -3.31
N ALA A 169 -10.88 -0.97 -2.75
CA ALA A 169 -11.09 0.48 -2.62
C ALA A 169 -11.26 1.14 -4.00
N ARG A 170 -10.39 0.82 -4.96
CA ARG A 170 -10.45 1.32 -6.35
C ARG A 170 -11.71 0.88 -7.06
N TYR A 171 -12.13 -0.38 -6.90
CA TYR A 171 -13.40 -0.87 -7.43
C TYR A 171 -14.61 -0.07 -6.89
N LEU A 172 -14.53 0.39 -5.64
CA LEU A 172 -15.55 1.24 -5.03
C LEU A 172 -15.44 2.72 -5.42
N GLY A 173 -14.43 3.13 -6.19
CA GLY A 173 -14.18 4.53 -6.57
C GLY A 173 -13.41 5.33 -5.54
N VAL A 174 -12.76 4.66 -4.58
CA VAL A 174 -11.90 5.29 -3.56
C VAL A 174 -10.43 5.21 -4.03
N PRO A 175 -9.74 6.34 -4.22
CA PRO A 175 -8.33 6.34 -4.60
C PRO A 175 -7.45 5.61 -3.57
N ALA A 176 -6.56 4.73 -4.04
CA ALA A 176 -5.68 3.96 -3.17
C ALA A 176 -4.27 3.78 -3.74
N ARG A 177 -3.27 3.74 -2.86
CA ARG A 177 -1.84 3.55 -3.17
C ARG A 177 -1.18 2.58 -2.19
N PHE A 178 -0.09 1.95 -2.65
CA PHE A 178 0.72 1.03 -1.85
C PHE A 178 1.66 1.82 -0.93
#